data_AF-A0A9E1QZV6-F1
#
_entry.id   AF-A0A9E1QZV6-F1
#
_cell.length_a   1.000
_cell.length_b   1.000
_cell.length_c   1.000
_cell.angle_alpha   90.00
_cell.angle_beta   90.00
_cell.angle_gamma   90.00
#
_symmetry.space_group_name_H-M   'P 1'
#
loop_
_entity.id
_entity.type
_entity.pdbx_description
1 polymer ?
#
loop_
_entity_poly.entity_id
_entity_poly.type
_entity_poly.pdbx_seq_one_letter_code
_entity_poly.pdbx_strand_id
1 'polypeptide(L)' 'NISKFCEDLDKNLQKFNSDYKSKRFKNITMKRLEIIVAKEKLFFDWLKFKNKLGGQNKIPRLCNDRIFIEELIKLN' A
#
# COMPACT_ATOMS: atom_id res chain seq x y z
N ASN A 1 -1.06 -15.73 -8.05
CA ASN A 1 -0.53 -14.72 -9.02
C ASN A 1 -0.93 -13.33 -8.53
N ILE A 2 0.02 -12.39 -8.41
CA ILE A 2 -0.23 -11.01 -7.92
C ILE A 2 -1.29 -10.28 -8.74
N SER A 3 -1.37 -10.53 -10.05
CA SER A 3 -2.37 -9.90 -10.91
C SER A 3 -3.80 -10.24 -10.45
N LYS A 4 -4.06 -11.52 -10.16
CA LYS A 4 -5.36 -12.00 -9.65
C LYS A 4 -5.70 -11.35 -8.31
N PHE A 5 -4.74 -11.33 -7.38
CA PHE A 5 -4.93 -10.68 -6.08
C PHE A 5 -5.24 -9.18 -6.22
N CYS A 6 -4.58 -8.49 -7.15
CA CYS A 6 -4.87 -7.09 -7.46
C CYS A 6 -6.30 -6.89 -7.98
N GLU A 7 -6.81 -7.79 -8.84
CA GLU A 7 -8.20 -7.72 -9.31
C GLU A 7 -9.20 -7.95 -8.17
N ASP A 8 -8.94 -8.97 -7.34
CA ASP A 8 -9.84 -9.32 -6.25
C ASP A 8 -9.85 -8.19 -5.19
N LEU A 9 -8.70 -7.57 -4.92
CA LEU A 9 -8.60 -6.41 -4.04
C LEU A 9 -9.36 -5.20 -4.61
N ASP A 10 -9.15 -4.84 -5.88
CA ASP A 10 -9.83 -3.72 -6.54
C ASP A 10 -11.35 -3.91 -6.50
N LYS A 11 -11.85 -5.12 -6.81
CA LYS A 11 -13.28 -5.46 -6.74
C LYS A 11 -13.84 -5.34 -5.31
N ASN A 12 -13.10 -5.82 -4.31
CA ASN A 12 -13.55 -5.73 -2.92
C ASN A 12 -13.58 -4.27 -2.45
N LEU A 13 -12.58 -3.46 -2.79
CA LEU A 13 -12.58 -2.02 -2.49
C LEU A 13 -13.79 -1.32 -3.12
N GLN A 14 -14.11 -1.62 -4.38
CA GLN A 14 -15.31 -1.10 -5.05
C GLN A 14 -16.63 -1.57 -4.40
N LYS A 15 -16.66 -2.79 -3.84
CA LYS A 15 -17.83 -3.34 -3.15
C LYS A 15 -18.11 -2.59 -1.85
N PHE A 16 -17.08 -2.24 -1.08
CA PHE A 16 -17.22 -1.59 0.23
C PHE A 16 -17.17 -0.06 0.18
N ASN A 17 -16.69 0.55 -0.90
CA ASN A 17 -16.56 1.99 -1.04
C ASN A 17 -17.12 2.47 -2.39
N SER A 18 -18.32 3.06 -2.36
CA SER A 18 -19.03 3.57 -3.53
C SER A 18 -18.35 4.76 -4.19
N ASP A 19 -17.63 5.60 -3.43
CA ASP A 19 -16.81 6.69 -3.96
C ASP A 19 -15.61 6.14 -4.74
N TYR A 20 -14.91 5.14 -4.16
CA TYR A 20 -13.84 4.43 -4.86
C TYR A 20 -14.34 3.79 -6.15
N LYS A 21 -15.49 3.10 -6.10
CA LYS A 21 -16.15 2.51 -7.28
C LYS A 21 -16.41 3.55 -8.37
N SER A 22 -16.94 4.71 -7.99
CA SER A 22 -17.24 5.80 -8.93
C SER A 22 -15.97 6.36 -9.55
N LYS A 23 -14.91 6.57 -8.76
CA LYS A 23 -13.61 7.08 -9.24
C LYS A 23 -12.86 6.08 -10.14
N ARG A 24 -13.02 4.77 -9.89
CA ARG A 24 -12.43 3.69 -10.70
C ARG A 24 -13.23 3.37 -11.96
N PHE A 25 -14.48 3.83 -12.06
CA PHE A 25 -15.33 3.56 -13.22
C PHE A 25 -14.68 4.05 -14.52
N LYS A 26 -14.59 3.14 -15.50
CA LYS A 26 -13.94 3.36 -16.81
C LYS A 26 -12.47 3.79 -16.77
N ASN A 27 -11.78 3.69 -15.62
CA ASN A 27 -10.38 4.11 -15.44
C ASN A 27 -10.08 5.56 -15.86
N ILE A 28 -11.09 6.45 -15.88
CA ILE A 28 -10.93 7.82 -16.39
C ILE A 28 -10.23 8.69 -15.35
N THR A 29 -10.68 8.63 -14.10
CA THR A 29 -10.24 9.54 -13.03
C THR A 29 -9.23 8.91 -12.09
N MET A 30 -9.21 7.57 -11.97
CA MET A 30 -8.31 6.84 -11.09
C MET A 30 -7.77 5.60 -11.80
N LYS A 31 -6.44 5.44 -11.79
CA LYS A 31 -5.75 4.26 -12.32
C LYS A 31 -5.99 3.05 -11.42
N ARG A 32 -5.72 1.86 -11.97
CA ARG A 32 -5.69 0.61 -11.20
C ARG A 32 -4.65 0.70 -10.08
N LEU A 33 -4.97 0.10 -8.93
CA LEU A 33 -4.04 0.02 -7.81
C LEU A 33 -2.77 -0.78 -8.19
N GLU A 34 -1.63 -0.29 -7.72
CA GLU A 34 -0.33 -0.96 -7.88
C GLU A 34 -0.04 -1.78 -6.62
N ILE A 35 0.48 -2.99 -6.80
CA ILE A 35 0.92 -3.87 -5.70
C ILE A 35 2.42 -4.11 -5.85
N ILE A 36 3.18 -3.64 -4.87
CA ILE A 36 4.61 -3.89 -4.74
C ILE A 36 4.77 -4.99 -3.69
N VAL A 37 5.36 -6.11 -4.09
CA VAL A 37 5.63 -7.22 -3.16
C VAL A 37 6.81 -6.82 -2.28
N ALA A 38 6.57 -6.80 -0.97
CA ALA A 38 7.62 -6.52 0.00
C ALA A 38 8.54 -7.74 0.17
N LYS A 39 9.85 -7.50 0.27
CA LYS A 39 10.80 -8.50 0.74
C LYS A 39 10.50 -8.86 2.19
N GLU A 40 10.96 -10.03 2.60
CA GLU A 40 10.84 -10.47 3.98
C GLU A 40 11.49 -9.44 4.93
N LYS A 41 10.84 -9.18 6.07
CA LYS A 41 11.32 -8.26 7.13
C LYS A 41 11.47 -6.78 6.72
N LEU A 42 10.97 -6.34 5.55
CA LEU A 42 11.07 -4.95 5.09
C LEU A 42 10.68 -3.92 6.17
N PHE A 43 9.52 -4.08 6.81
CA PHE A 43 9.06 -3.15 7.84
C PHE A 43 9.94 -3.15 9.09
N PHE A 44 10.52 -4.31 9.45
CA PHE A 44 11.44 -4.43 10.57
C PHE A 44 12.75 -3.67 10.25
N ASP A 45 13.30 -3.89 9.06
CA ASP A 45 14.51 -3.20 8.59
C ASP A 45 14.29 -1.69 8.50
N TRP A 46 13.12 -1.26 8.01
CA TRP A 46 12.75 0.15 7.92
C TRP A 46 12.64 0.80 9.32
N LEU A 47 12.01 0.14 10.29
CA LEU A 47 11.97 0.63 11.67
C LEU A 47 13.37 0.68 12.31
N LYS A 48 14.22 -0.31 12.03
CA LYS A 48 15.63 -0.32 12.47
C LYS A 48 16.41 0.85 11.86
N PHE A 49 16.28 1.08 10.56
CA PHE A 49 16.88 2.20 9.84
C PHE A 49 16.45 3.56 10.42
N LYS A 50 15.19 3.69 10.83
CA LYS A 50 14.65 4.88 11.50
C LYS A 50 15.06 5.03 12.96
N ASN A 51 15.84 4.10 13.52
CA ASN A 51 16.13 3.99 14.95
C ASN A 51 14.86 3.95 15.82
N LYS A 52 13.81 3.31 15.30
CA LYS A 52 12.48 3.14 15.93
C LYS A 52 12.18 1.68 16.28
N LEU A 53 13.18 0.81 16.18
CA LEU A 53 13.06 -0.59 16.56
C LEU A 53 13.13 -0.73 18.09
N GLY A 54 12.18 -1.46 18.69
CA GLY A 54 12.18 -1.71 20.14
C GLY A 54 11.30 -0.79 21.01
N GLY A 55 10.36 -0.04 20.41
CA GLY A 55 9.33 0.73 21.13
C GLY A 55 7.92 0.47 20.58
N GLN A 56 6.89 1.11 21.15
CA GLN A 56 5.50 1.04 20.65
C GLN A 56 5.28 1.90 19.39
N ASN A 57 6.21 1.85 18.44
CA ASN A 57 6.12 2.59 17.18
C ASN A 57 5.17 1.87 16.21
N LYS A 58 4.02 2.49 15.94
CA LYS A 58 3.03 1.95 14.99
C LYS A 58 3.40 2.30 13.55
N ILE A 59 3.24 1.33 12.65
CA ILE A 59 3.38 1.54 11.21
C ILE A 59 2.05 2.09 10.66
N PRO A 60 2.05 3.25 9.99
CA PRO A 60 0.87 3.75 9.30
C PRO A 60 0.40 2.78 8.20
N ARG A 61 -0.89 2.46 8.17
CA ARG A 61 -1.48 1.54 7.16
C ARG A 61 -1.94 2.26 5.89
N LEU A 62 -2.27 3.55 6.02
CA LEU A 62 -2.70 4.43 4.95
C LEU A 62 -2.09 5.81 5.21
N CYS A 63 -1.51 6.42 4.18
CA CYS A 63 -0.95 7.75 4.24
C CYS A 63 -1.17 8.43 2.89
N ASN A 64 -1.52 9.71 2.92
CA ASN A 64 -1.67 10.51 1.70
C ASN A 64 -0.31 10.95 1.15
N ASP A 65 0.67 11.15 2.04
CA ASP A 65 2.03 11.50 1.67
C ASP A 65 2.83 10.27 1.27
N ARG A 66 3.70 10.45 0.27
CA ARG A 66 4.52 9.35 -0.25
C ARG A 66 5.80 9.11 0.57
N ILE A 67 6.09 9.91 1.60
CA ILE A 67 7.36 9.86 2.33
C ILE A 67 7.70 8.43 2.80
N PHE A 68 6.76 7.76 3.47
CA PHE A 68 7.00 6.41 4.00
C PHE A 68 7.10 5.35 2.90
N ILE A 69 6.25 5.44 1.87
CA ILE A 69 6.27 4.43 0.81
C ILE A 69 7.53 4.54 -0.06
N GLU A 70 8.02 5.74 -0.33
CA GLU A 70 9.27 5.95 -1.07
C GLU A 70 10.48 5.37 -0.31
N GLU A 71 10.50 5.51 1.01
CA GLU A 71 11.55 4.91 1.83
C GLU A 71 11.47 3.38 1.86
N LEU A 72 10.26 2.84 2.00
CA LEU A 72 10.04 1.40 1.94
C LEU A 72 10.44 0.84 0.57
N ILE A 73 10.08 1.49 -0.53
CA ILE A 73 10.47 1.08 -1.89
C ILE A 73 11.99 1.07 -2.06
N LYS A 74 12.72 2.05 -1.51
CA LYS A 74 14.19 2.10 -1.58
C LYS A 74 14.88 0.98 -0.79
N LEU A 75 14.24 0.49 0.28
CA LEU A 75 14.77 -0.60 1.12
C LEU A 75 14.30 -1.99 0.67
N ASN A 76 13.29 -2.04 -0.20
CA ASN A 76 12.68 -3.26 -0.72
C ASN A 76 13.58 -3.93 -1.76
#